data_AF-A0A0J8R1J6-F1
#
_entry.id   AF-A0A0J8R1J6-F1
#
_cell.length_a   1.000
_cell.length_b   1.000
_cell.length_c   1.000
_cell.angle_alpha   90.00
_cell.angle_beta   90.00
_cell.angle_gamma   90.00
#
_symmetry.space_group_name_H-M   'P 1'
#
loop_
_entity.id
_entity.type
_entity.pdbx_description
1 polymer ?
#
loop_
_entity_poly.entity_id
_entity_poly.type
_entity_poly.pdbx_seq_one_letter_code
_entity_poly.pdbx_strand_id
1 'polypeptide(L)'
;MKLSAVVSATFFTATMLAQDIEPILNLPACPRSCIWSALSRAGEFGCGPTDAKCLCRSTAYQNEIESCATSKCSAGETDLMRKVGREYCEQAVPSFHFHQ
;
A
#
# COMPACT_ATOMS: atom_id res chain seq x y z
N MET A 1 -51.15 24.86 5.57
CA MET A 1 -50.52 24.41 4.31
C MET A 1 -49.23 23.69 4.69
N LYS A 2 -49.12 22.40 4.33
CA LYS A 2 -47.91 21.59 4.45
C LYS A 2 -46.90 22.08 3.40
N LEU A 3 -45.64 22.32 3.81
CA LEU A 3 -44.51 22.25 2.90
C LEU A 3 -43.32 21.65 3.64
N SER A 4 -43.16 20.35 3.40
CA SER A 4 -41.94 19.60 3.66
C SER A 4 -40.81 20.18 2.82
N ALA A 5 -39.68 20.48 3.44
CA ALA A 5 -38.40 20.55 2.75
C ALA A 5 -37.44 19.67 3.53
N VAL A 6 -37.35 18.41 3.09
CA VAL A 6 -36.34 17.44 3.52
C VAL A 6 -35.01 18.00 3.02
N VAL A 7 -34.24 18.62 3.91
CA VAL A 7 -32.83 18.96 3.63
C VAL A 7 -32.04 17.67 3.78
N SER A 8 -31.88 16.97 2.66
CA SER A 8 -31.10 15.74 2.54
C SER A 8 -29.66 15.99 3.01
N ALA A 9 -29.34 15.51 4.20
CA ALA A 9 -27.99 15.43 4.72
C ALA A 9 -27.32 14.15 4.19
N THR A 10 -26.67 14.23 3.04
CA THR A 10 -25.71 13.21 2.59
C THR A 10 -24.47 13.89 2.03
N PHE A 11 -23.70 14.52 2.92
CA PHE A 11 -22.30 14.78 2.64
C PHE A 11 -21.57 13.43 2.75
N PHE A 12 -21.32 12.81 1.60
CA PHE A 12 -20.37 11.72 1.48
C PHE A 12 -19.03 12.24 2.00
N THR A 13 -18.66 11.86 3.23
CA THR A 13 -17.29 12.01 3.71
C THR A 13 -16.45 11.07 2.88
N ALA A 14 -15.79 11.59 1.84
CA ALA A 14 -14.72 10.90 1.17
C ALA A 14 -13.60 10.73 2.20
N THR A 15 -13.60 9.61 2.91
CA THR A 15 -12.47 9.17 3.71
C THR A 15 -11.36 8.81 2.74
N MET A 16 -10.54 9.80 2.42
CA MET A 16 -9.25 9.60 1.78
C MET A 16 -8.47 8.70 2.72
N LEU A 17 -8.31 7.42 2.38
CA LEU A 17 -7.53 6.47 3.17
C LEU A 17 -6.09 6.97 3.15
N ALA A 18 -5.69 7.71 4.17
CA ALA A 18 -4.29 7.93 4.48
C ALA A 18 -3.73 6.54 4.78
N GLN A 19 -3.03 5.95 3.81
CA GLN A 19 -2.35 4.69 4.01
C GLN A 19 -1.21 4.98 4.98
N ASP A 20 -1.20 4.33 6.14
CA ASP A 20 -0.09 4.47 7.08
C ASP A 20 1.15 3.84 6.45
N ILE A 21 2.01 4.68 5.87
CA ILE A 21 3.31 4.31 5.29
C ILE A 21 4.39 4.30 6.39
N GLU A 22 4.10 4.80 7.59
CA GLU A 22 4.98 4.74 8.78
C GLU A 22 5.65 3.37 9.00
N PRO A 23 4.97 2.22 8.94
CA PRO A 23 5.62 0.93 9.11
C PRO A 23 6.66 0.64 8.02
N ILE A 24 6.43 1.05 6.77
CA ILE A 24 7.41 0.96 5.68
C ILE A 24 8.61 1.88 5.94
N LEU A 25 8.39 3.07 6.50
CA LEU A 25 9.47 4.00 6.86
C LEU A 25 10.32 3.46 8.03
N ASN A 26 9.71 2.75 8.98
CA ASN A 26 10.38 2.14 10.13
C ASN A 26 11.15 0.85 9.79
N LEU A 27 11.09 0.34 8.54
CA LEU A 27 11.93 -0.77 8.11
C LEU A 27 13.42 -0.44 8.26
N PRO A 28 14.29 -1.46 8.45
CA PRO A 28 15.73 -1.30 8.36
C PRO A 28 16.16 -0.68 7.02
N ALA A 29 17.32 -0.02 7.01
CA ALA A 29 17.77 0.75 5.85
C ALA A 29 17.91 -0.11 4.58
N CYS A 30 18.36 -1.36 4.73
CA CYS A 30 18.54 -2.28 3.61
C CYS A 30 17.23 -2.57 2.85
N PRO A 31 16.20 -3.20 3.46
CA PRO A 31 14.95 -3.49 2.76
C PRO A 31 14.22 -2.21 2.32
N ARG A 32 14.32 -1.12 3.10
CA ARG A 32 13.76 0.17 2.70
C ARG A 32 14.37 0.69 1.40
N SER A 33 15.69 0.55 1.22
CA SER A 33 16.36 0.95 -0.03
C SER A 33 15.92 0.12 -1.24
N CYS A 34 15.63 -1.18 -1.05
CA CYS A 34 15.09 -2.06 -2.09
C CYS A 34 13.70 -1.61 -2.54
N ILE A 35 12.83 -1.27 -1.58
CA ILE A 35 11.49 -0.72 -1.86
C ILE A 35 11.61 0.58 -2.66
N TRP A 36 12.44 1.53 -2.23
CA TRP A 36 12.62 2.80 -2.94
C TRP A 36 13.19 2.63 -4.36
N SER A 37 14.13 1.69 -4.52
CA SER A 37 14.72 1.38 -5.84
C SER A 37 13.71 0.73 -6.78
N ALA A 38 12.80 -0.10 -6.27
CA ALA A 38 11.72 -0.66 -7.07
C ALA A 38 10.63 0.39 -7.38
N LEU A 39 10.31 1.26 -6.42
CA LEU A 39 9.33 2.35 -6.57
C LEU A 39 9.74 3.37 -7.62
N SER A 40 11.02 3.71 -7.73
CA SER A 40 11.50 4.61 -8.78
C SER A 40 11.29 4.04 -10.19
N ARG A 41 11.17 2.71 -10.29
CA ARG A 41 10.85 1.96 -11.51
C ARG A 41 9.40 1.48 -11.56
N ALA A 42 8.50 2.02 -10.73
CA ALA A 42 7.08 1.63 -10.69
C ALA A 42 6.43 1.59 -12.09
N GLY A 43 6.81 2.53 -12.96
CA GLY A 43 6.33 2.62 -14.34
C GLY A 43 6.71 1.41 -15.22
N GLU A 44 7.85 0.75 -14.96
CA GLU A 44 8.25 -0.48 -15.66
C GLU A 44 7.29 -1.64 -15.35
N PHE A 45 6.63 -1.59 -14.19
CA PHE A 45 5.64 -2.57 -13.75
C PHE A 45 4.19 -2.17 -14.11
N GLY A 46 4.02 -1.06 -14.85
CA GLY A 46 2.70 -0.54 -15.22
C GLY A 46 1.93 0.12 -14.06
N CYS A 47 2.62 0.46 -12.96
CA CYS A 47 2.02 1.09 -11.79
C CYS A 47 2.52 2.53 -11.60
N GLY A 48 1.69 3.38 -11.00
CA GLY A 48 2.14 4.66 -10.46
C GLY A 48 2.96 4.45 -9.18
N PRO A 49 3.95 5.30 -8.88
CA PRO A 49 4.77 5.18 -7.66
C PRO A 49 3.98 5.36 -6.37
N THR A 50 2.79 5.97 -6.45
CA THR A 50 1.85 6.14 -5.33
C THR A 50 0.64 5.20 -5.42
N ASP A 51 0.56 4.34 -6.44
CA ASP A 51 -0.53 3.39 -6.61
C ASP A 51 -0.23 2.11 -5.83
N ALA A 52 -0.37 2.19 -4.51
CA ALA A 52 -0.11 1.08 -3.62
C ALA A 52 -0.92 -0.17 -3.99
N LYS A 53 -2.16 0.00 -4.47
CA LYS A 53 -3.02 -1.12 -4.87
C LYS A 53 -2.46 -1.85 -6.10
N CYS A 54 -1.99 -1.10 -7.10
CA CYS A 54 -1.32 -1.68 -8.27
C CYS A 54 -0.01 -2.37 -7.87
N LEU A 55 0.83 -1.70 -7.09
CA LEU A 55 2.13 -2.22 -6.65
C LEU A 55 2.00 -3.49 -5.81
N CYS A 56 1.01 -3.55 -4.92
CA CYS A 56 0.70 -4.74 -4.12
C CYS A 56 0.17 -5.92 -4.94
N ARG A 57 -0.43 -5.67 -6.11
CA ARG A 57 -0.92 -6.70 -7.04
C ARG A 57 0.12 -7.11 -8.07
N SER A 58 1.14 -6.29 -8.31
CA SER A 58 2.17 -6.56 -9.30
C SER A 58 3.19 -7.57 -8.76
N THR A 59 3.06 -8.83 -9.18
CA THR A 59 4.04 -9.88 -8.86
C THR A 59 5.46 -9.49 -9.28
N ALA A 60 5.61 -8.78 -10.40
CA ALA A 60 6.91 -8.31 -10.87
C ALA A 60 7.56 -7.33 -9.88
N TYR A 61 6.80 -6.36 -9.38
CA TYR A 61 7.27 -5.41 -8.36
C TYR A 61 7.61 -6.13 -7.04
N GLN A 62 6.74 -7.05 -6.59
CA GLN A 62 6.98 -7.82 -5.36
C GLN A 62 8.26 -8.68 -5.47
N ASN A 63 8.46 -9.36 -6.60
CA ASN A 63 9.64 -10.16 -6.86
C ASN A 63 10.92 -9.32 -6.93
N GLU A 64 10.85 -8.10 -7.47
CA GLU A 64 12.01 -7.21 -7.54
C GLU A 64 12.50 -6.79 -6.15
N ILE A 65 11.58 -6.42 -5.26
CA ILE A 65 11.90 -6.06 -3.87
C ILE A 65 12.44 -7.28 -3.12
N GLU A 66 11.79 -8.43 -3.29
CA GLU A 66 12.18 -9.69 -2.69
C GLU A 66 13.58 -10.13 -3.13
N SER A 67 13.87 -10.04 -4.43
CA SER A 67 15.18 -10.38 -4.99
C SER A 67 16.27 -9.45 -4.47
N CYS A 68 15.99 -8.14 -4.41
CA CYS A 68 16.91 -7.19 -3.83
C CYS A 68 17.19 -7.48 -2.34
N ALA A 69 16.16 -7.76 -1.54
CA ALA A 69 16.31 -8.00 -0.12
C ALA A 69 17.02 -9.32 0.18
N THR A 70 16.68 -10.40 -0.52
CA THR A 70 17.36 -11.70 -0.36
C THR A 70 18.83 -11.67 -0.82
N SER A 71 19.18 -10.79 -1.76
CA SER A 71 20.57 -10.63 -2.23
C SER A 71 21.43 -9.70 -1.37
N LYS A 72 20.83 -8.74 -0.65
CA LYS A 72 21.58 -7.64 0.00
C LYS A 72 21.34 -7.50 1.50
N CYS A 73 20.20 -7.95 2.00
CA CYS A 73 19.80 -7.79 3.38
C CYS A 73 19.95 -9.09 4.16
N SER A 74 19.93 -8.99 5.49
CA SER A 74 19.87 -10.19 6.33
C SER A 74 18.51 -10.88 6.19
N ALA A 75 18.46 -12.18 6.52
CA ALA A 75 17.22 -12.95 6.51
C ALA A 75 16.15 -12.32 7.43
N GLY A 76 16.53 -11.87 8.63
CA GLY A 76 15.61 -11.21 9.57
C GLY A 76 15.03 -9.89 9.05
N GLU A 77 15.83 -9.07 8.36
CA GLU A 77 15.33 -7.85 7.72
C GLU A 77 14.38 -8.14 6.56
N THR A 78 14.68 -9.19 5.80
CA THR A 78 13.84 -9.64 4.68
C THR A 78 12.50 -10.16 5.20
N ASP A 79 12.48 -10.93 6.28
CA ASP A 79 11.25 -11.43 6.90
C ASP A 79 10.40 -10.31 7.50
N LEU A 80 11.04 -9.34 8.15
CA LEU A 80 10.37 -8.13 8.63
C LEU A 80 9.76 -7.33 7.47
N MET A 81 10.50 -7.18 6.38
CA MET A 81 10.01 -6.53 5.16
C MET A 81 8.79 -7.24 4.58
N ARG A 82 8.82 -8.57 4.47
CA ARG A 82 7.67 -9.37 4.01
C ARG A 82 6.46 -9.19 4.92
N LYS A 83 6.67 -9.21 6.25
CA LYS A 83 5.59 -9.03 7.23
C LYS A 83 4.93 -7.66 7.06
N VAL A 84 5.72 -6.59 7.10
CA VAL A 84 5.22 -5.22 6.98
C VAL A 84 4.63 -4.96 5.59
N GLY A 85 5.25 -5.46 4.53
CA GLY A 85 4.75 -5.34 3.17
C GLY A 85 3.38 -5.98 2.99
N ARG A 86 3.15 -7.17 3.58
CA ARG A 86 1.82 -7.81 3.59
C ARG A 86 0.79 -6.96 4.33
N GLU A 87 1.10 -6.53 5.55
CA GLU A 87 0.19 -5.68 6.36
C GLU A 87 -0.17 -4.38 5.64
N TYR A 88 0.82 -3.76 4.97
CA TYR A 88 0.60 -2.58 4.14
C TYR A 88 -0.31 -2.89 2.94
N CYS A 89 -0.05 -4.00 2.24
CA CYS A 89 -0.84 -4.39 1.07
C CYS A 89 -2.27 -4.81 1.42
N GLU A 90 -2.50 -5.42 2.58
CA GLU A 90 -3.83 -5.73 3.10
C GLU A 90 -4.66 -4.47 3.37
N GLN A 91 -4.01 -3.38 3.81
CA GLN A 91 -4.66 -2.08 3.97
C GLN A 91 -4.86 -1.35 2.63
N ALA A 92 -3.93 -1.54 1.68
CA ALA A 92 -3.97 -0.86 0.38
C ALA A 92 -4.99 -1.46 -0.59
N VAL A 93 -5.29 -2.75 -0.46
CA VAL A 93 -6.37 -3.40 -1.19
C VAL A 93 -7.58 -3.37 -0.28
N PRO A 94 -8.60 -2.50 -0.51
CA PRO A 94 -9.82 -2.59 0.27
C PRO A 94 -10.39 -3.99 0.06
N SER A 95 -10.27 -4.83 1.09
CA SER A 95 -11.18 -5.94 1.27
C SER A 95 -12.55 -5.27 1.29
N PHE A 96 -13.43 -5.68 0.38
CA PHE A 96 -14.83 -5.31 0.43
C PHE A 96 -15.34 -5.62 1.84
N HIS A 97 -15.32 -4.63 2.73
CA HIS A 97 -16.03 -4.69 3.98
C HIS A 97 -17.49 -4.55 3.60
N PHE A 98 -18.09 -5.72 3.39
CA PHE A 98 -19.50 -5.99 3.35
C PHE A 98 -20.09 -5.44 4.63
N HIS A 99 -20.61 -4.20 4.60
CA HIS A 99 -21.51 -3.76 5.65
C HIS A 99 -22.92 -4.09 5.15
N GLN A 100 -23.49 -5.14 5.75
CA GLN A 100 -24.94 -5.33 5.82
C GLN A 100 -25.64 -4.09 6.34
#